data_AF-A0A8C6ZE18-F1
#
_entry.id   AF-A0A8C6ZE18-F1
#
_cell.length_a   1.000
_cell.length_b   1.000
_cell.length_c   1.000
_cell.angle_alpha   90.00
_cell.angle_beta   90.00
_cell.angle_gamma   90.00
#
_symmetry.space_group_name_H-M   'P 1'
#
loop_
_entity.id
_entity.type
_entity.pdbx_description
1 polymer ?
#
loop_
_entity_poly.entity_id
_entity_poly.type
_entity_poly.pdbx_seq_one_letter_code
_entity_poly.pdbx_strand_id
1 'polypeptide(L)'
;LGNMERNALPGSLDQAAKTQRHVLTYMEDAVSQLLENREDISQYGIARFFTEYFNSVRQGTHILFREFSFVQATPHNRASFLRTFWRCFRTVGKNGGEFSSVSCSPVALAPKWLAGL
;
A
#
# COMPACT_ATOMS: atom_id res chain seq x y z
N LEU A 1 20.36 -37.02 20.59
CA LEU A 1 20.31 -35.58 20.95
C LEU A 1 21.32 -34.86 20.07
N GLY A 2 20.96 -34.57 18.83
CA GLY A 2 21.81 -33.88 17.86
C GLY A 2 21.09 -32.61 17.43
N ASN A 3 21.66 -31.47 17.81
CA ASN A 3 21.09 -30.15 17.59
C ASN A 3 21.06 -29.85 16.08
N MET A 4 19.88 -29.93 15.47
CA MET A 4 19.59 -29.20 14.23
C MET A 4 19.42 -27.73 14.58
N GLU A 5 20.52 -27.03 14.82
CA GLU A 5 20.55 -25.59 14.70
C GLU A 5 20.10 -25.25 13.28
N ARG A 6 18.89 -24.72 13.20
CA ARG A 6 18.30 -24.15 12.00
C ARG A 6 19.21 -23.01 11.57
N ASN A 7 20.07 -23.26 10.59
CA ASN A 7 20.76 -22.25 9.79
C ASN A 7 19.72 -21.42 9.03
N ALA A 8 18.98 -20.57 9.74
CA ALA A 8 18.21 -19.51 9.13
C ALA A 8 19.23 -18.48 8.62
N LEU A 9 19.35 -18.32 7.31
CA LEU A 9 20.13 -17.25 6.70
C LEU A 9 19.75 -15.92 7.38
N PRO A 10 20.73 -15.07 7.75
CA PRO A 10 20.47 -13.83 8.49
C PRO A 10 19.44 -12.89 7.82
N GLY A 11 19.26 -12.98 6.49
CA GLY A 11 18.24 -12.23 5.75
C GLY A 11 16.79 -12.74 5.93
N SER A 12 16.58 -13.98 6.37
CA SER A 12 15.23 -14.57 6.50
C SER A 12 14.47 -14.06 7.74
N LEU A 13 15.19 -13.79 8.83
CA LEU A 13 14.62 -13.19 10.04
C LEU A 13 14.25 -11.72 9.83
N ASP A 14 15.11 -10.96 9.14
CA ASP A 14 14.86 -9.55 8.81
C ASP A 14 13.67 -9.39 7.83
N GLN A 15 13.57 -10.28 6.84
CA GLN A 15 12.44 -10.27 5.91
C GLN A 15 11.11 -10.64 6.59
N ALA A 16 11.14 -11.59 7.53
CA ALA A 16 9.97 -11.94 8.33
C ALA A 16 9.51 -10.77 9.21
N ALA A 17 10.43 -10.08 9.89
CA ALA A 17 10.14 -8.90 10.70
C ALA A 17 9.54 -7.74 9.87
N LYS A 18 10.10 -7.50 8.67
CA LYS A 18 9.56 -6.51 7.72
C LYS A 18 8.14 -6.86 7.28
N THR A 19 7.90 -8.13 6.96
CA THR A 19 6.58 -8.62 6.55
C THR A 19 5.56 -8.47 7.69
N GLN A 20 5.95 -8.82 8.91
CA GLN A 20 5.12 -8.62 10.10
C GLN A 20 4.73 -7.15 10.30
N ARG A 21 5.68 -6.22 10.13
CA ARG A 21 5.41 -4.78 10.23
C ARG A 21 4.41 -4.28 9.18
N HIS A 22 4.47 -4.82 7.96
CA HIS A 22 3.50 -4.47 6.92
C HIS A 22 2.09 -4.97 7.27
N VAL A 23 1.97 -6.20 7.79
CA VAL A 23 0.67 -6.75 8.24
C VAL A 23 0.09 -5.91 9.37
N LEU A 24 0.91 -5.53 10.36
CA LEU A 24 0.49 -4.65 11.46
C LEU A 24 0.02 -3.29 10.96
N THR A 25 0.70 -2.70 9.97
CA THR A 25 0.28 -1.44 9.33
C THR A 25 -1.16 -1.52 8.82
N TYR A 26 -1.53 -2.63 8.17
CA TYR A 26 -2.89 -2.79 7.64
C TYR A 26 -3.91 -3.11 8.73
N MET A 27 -3.54 -3.89 9.74
CA MET A 27 -4.41 -4.22 10.87
C MET A 27 -4.74 -2.97 11.70
N GLU A 28 -3.73 -2.16 12.03
CA GLU A 28 -3.90 -0.90 12.76
C GLU A 28 -4.81 0.05 11.99
N ASP A 29 -4.56 0.24 10.69
CA ASP A 29 -5.37 1.10 9.84
C ASP A 29 -6.83 0.60 9.69
N ALA A 30 -7.05 -0.72 9.58
CA ALA A 30 -8.38 -1.30 9.52
C ALA A 30 -9.15 -1.05 10.83
N VAL A 31 -8.51 -1.25 11.97
CA VAL A 31 -9.12 -1.04 13.29
C VAL A 31 -9.42 0.43 13.53
N SER A 32 -8.51 1.35 13.18
CA SER A 32 -8.76 2.79 13.29
C SER A 32 -9.99 3.22 12.49
N GLN A 33 -10.09 2.82 11.21
CA GLN A 33 -11.26 3.11 10.38
C GLN A 33 -12.56 2.50 10.92
N LEU A 34 -12.48 1.27 11.45
CA LEU A 34 -13.62 0.60 12.06
C LEU A 34 -14.16 1.40 13.26
N LEU A 35 -13.26 1.89 14.11
CA LEU A 35 -13.63 2.64 15.32
C LEU A 35 -14.14 4.05 14.98
N GLU A 36 -13.54 4.70 13.98
CA GLU A 36 -13.96 6.02 13.49
C GLU A 36 -15.36 5.99 12.86
N ASN A 37 -15.73 4.89 12.18
CA ASN A 37 -17.00 4.75 11.44
C ASN A 37 -17.92 3.68 12.05
N ARG A 38 -17.81 3.46 13.37
CA ARG A 38 -18.47 2.34 14.07
C ARG A 38 -19.99 2.30 13.89
N GLU A 39 -20.63 3.46 13.77
CA GLU A 39 -22.09 3.58 13.68
C GLU A 39 -22.58 3.05 12.33
N ASP A 40 -21.93 3.45 11.23
CA ASP A 40 -22.22 2.96 9.89
C ASP A 40 -21.88 1.47 9.76
N ILE A 41 -20.73 1.04 10.29
CA ILE A 41 -20.25 -0.34 10.14
C ILE A 41 -21.07 -1.34 10.96
N SER A 42 -21.69 -0.90 12.07
CA SER A 42 -22.56 -1.75 12.89
C SER A 42 -23.73 -2.35 12.09
N GLN A 43 -24.16 -1.67 11.03
CA GLN A 43 -25.26 -2.12 10.15
C GLN A 43 -24.79 -3.15 9.10
N TYR A 44 -23.55 -3.05 8.63
CA TYR A 44 -23.01 -3.91 7.56
C TYR A 44 -22.26 -5.14 8.08
N GLY A 45 -21.86 -5.12 9.36
CA GLY A 45 -21.17 -6.20 10.05
C GLY A 45 -19.64 -6.10 9.97
N ILE A 46 -18.99 -6.33 11.12
CA ILE A 46 -17.53 -6.20 11.29
C ILE A 46 -16.76 -7.13 10.34
N ALA A 47 -17.22 -8.38 10.17
CA ALA A 47 -16.57 -9.34 9.29
C ALA A 47 -16.57 -8.89 7.82
N ARG A 48 -17.66 -8.26 7.38
CA ARG A 48 -17.78 -7.71 6.03
C ARG A 48 -16.85 -6.52 5.84
N PHE A 49 -16.78 -5.62 6.84
CA PHE A 49 -15.83 -4.50 6.81
C PHE A 49 -14.39 -4.97 6.60
N PHE A 50 -13.91 -5.92 7.41
CA PHE A 50 -12.54 -6.44 7.24
C PHE A 50 -12.34 -7.12 5.87
N THR A 51 -13.35 -7.85 5.39
CA THR A 51 -13.30 -8.49 4.07
C THR A 51 -13.12 -7.45 2.96
N GLU A 52 -13.92 -6.38 2.96
CA GLU A 52 -13.82 -5.30 1.98
C GLU A 52 -12.50 -4.53 2.10
N TYR A 53 -12.09 -4.21 3.32
CA TYR A 53 -10.83 -3.52 3.56
C TYR A 53 -9.64 -4.32 3.03
N PHE A 54 -9.49 -5.60 3.39
CA PHE A 54 -8.38 -6.42 2.89
C PHE A 54 -8.49 -6.74 1.39
N ASN A 55 -9.69 -6.80 0.83
CA ASN A 55 -9.87 -6.84 -0.61
C ASN A 55 -9.36 -5.56 -1.29
N SER A 56 -9.61 -4.39 -0.71
CA SER A 56 -9.09 -3.12 -1.21
C SER A 56 -7.56 -3.06 -1.14
N VAL A 57 -6.96 -3.57 -0.06
CA VAL A 57 -5.49 -3.70 0.06
C VAL A 57 -4.95 -4.61 -1.03
N ARG A 58 -5.55 -5.79 -1.21
CA ARG A 58 -5.17 -6.75 -2.26
C ARG A 58 -5.25 -6.12 -3.66
N GLN A 59 -6.27 -5.31 -3.93
CA GLN A 59 -6.47 -4.62 -5.21
C GLN A 59 -5.60 -3.35 -5.36
N GLY A 60 -5.09 -2.81 -4.26
CA GLY A 60 -4.32 -1.57 -4.20
C GLY A 60 -5.18 -0.30 -4.30
N THR A 61 -6.48 -0.39 -3.98
CA THR A 61 -7.41 0.77 -3.99
C THR A 61 -7.50 1.46 -2.63
N HIS A 62 -7.03 0.82 -1.56
CA HIS A 62 -6.96 1.36 -0.19
C HIS A 62 -6.12 2.64 -0.06
N ILE A 63 -5.36 2.97 -1.11
CA ILE A 63 -4.44 4.11 -1.18
C ILE A 63 -5.13 5.45 -1.49
N LEU A 64 -6.39 5.42 -1.91
CA LEU A 64 -7.17 6.61 -2.24
C LEU A 64 -7.52 7.40 -0.96
N PHE A 65 -7.43 8.73 -1.05
CA PHE A 65 -7.76 9.65 0.06
C PHE A 65 -6.96 9.41 1.36
N ARG A 66 -5.72 8.93 1.23
CA ARG A 66 -4.81 8.69 2.35
C ARG A 66 -3.74 9.75 2.46
N GLU A 67 -3.28 9.99 3.69
CA GLU A 67 -2.11 10.81 3.93
C GLU A 67 -0.85 10.21 3.32
N PHE A 68 0.11 11.07 2.97
CA PHE A 68 1.40 10.65 2.44
C PHE A 68 2.16 9.72 3.42
N SER A 69 1.98 9.93 4.73
CA SER A 69 2.52 9.09 5.81
C SER A 69 2.15 7.61 5.63
N PHE A 70 0.89 7.33 5.30
CA PHE A 70 0.40 5.99 5.02
C PHE A 70 0.90 5.45 3.67
N VAL A 71 0.95 6.31 2.64
CA VAL A 71 1.43 5.93 1.31
C VAL A 71 2.87 5.42 1.34
N GLN A 72 3.74 6.06 2.13
CA GLN A 72 5.15 5.68 2.23
C GLN A 72 5.41 4.45 3.11
N ALA A 73 4.47 4.07 3.98
CA ALA A 73 4.66 3.10 5.06
C ALA A 73 5.06 1.69 4.59
N THR A 74 4.59 1.25 3.41
CA THR A 74 4.92 -0.08 2.87
C THR A 74 5.31 0.00 1.39
N PRO A 75 6.14 -0.92 0.88
CA PRO A 75 6.42 -1.02 -0.56
C PRO A 75 5.16 -1.20 -1.42
N HIS A 76 4.17 -1.95 -0.91
CA HIS A 76 2.90 -2.18 -1.60
C HIS A 76 2.04 -0.93 -1.70
N ASN A 77 2.02 -0.09 -0.66
CA ASN A 77 1.31 1.19 -0.67
C ASN A 77 1.89 2.12 -1.73
N ARG A 78 3.21 2.24 -1.79
CA ARG A 78 3.91 3.06 -2.80
C ARG A 78 3.61 2.58 -4.22
N ALA A 79 3.68 1.27 -4.45
CA ALA A 79 3.37 0.69 -5.76
C ALA A 79 1.90 0.92 -6.16
N SER A 80 0.97 0.76 -5.20
CA SER A 80 -0.47 0.98 -5.41
C SER A 80 -0.78 2.44 -5.69
N PHE A 81 -0.11 3.38 -5.01
CA PHE A 81 -0.23 4.82 -5.26
C PHE A 81 0.20 5.16 -6.68
N LEU A 82 1.40 4.73 -7.08
CA LEU A 82 1.91 4.98 -8.43
C LEU A 82 0.98 4.40 -9.49
N ARG A 83 0.51 3.15 -9.32
CA ARG A 83 -0.42 2.52 -10.26
C ARG A 83 -1.69 3.36 -10.44
N THR A 84 -2.27 3.82 -9.33
CA THR A 84 -3.49 4.63 -9.32
C THR A 84 -3.25 6.01 -9.93
N PHE A 85 -2.16 6.69 -9.52
CA PHE A 85 -1.73 7.97 -10.06
C PHE A 85 -1.54 7.92 -11.58
N TRP A 86 -0.80 6.93 -12.08
CA TRP A 86 -0.58 6.75 -13.52
C TRP A 86 -1.84 6.40 -14.29
N ARG A 87 -2.79 5.69 -13.68
CA ARG A 87 -4.10 5.42 -14.28
C ARG A 87 -4.91 6.70 -14.43
N CYS A 88 -4.95 7.54 -13.41
CA CYS A 88 -5.61 8.84 -13.46
C CYS A 88 -4.93 9.77 -14.48
N PHE A 89 -3.60 9.88 -14.45
CA PHE A 89 -2.83 10.72 -15.36
C PHE A 89 -3.06 10.36 -16.84
N ARG A 90 -3.01 9.06 -17.20
CA ARG A 90 -3.30 8.59 -18.56
C ARG A 90 -4.74 8.84 -18.99
N THR A 91 -5.68 8.84 -18.06
CA THR A 91 -7.10 9.09 -18.35
C THR A 91 -7.34 10.58 -18.62
N VAL A 92 -6.71 11.47 -17.84
CA VAL A 92 -6.78 12.93 -18.05
C VAL A 92 -6.14 13.33 -19.39
N GLY A 93 -4.97 12.78 -19.72
CA GLY A 93 -4.31 13.05 -21.01
C GLY A 93 -5.08 12.53 -22.24
N LYS A 94 -5.93 11.51 -22.09
CA LYS A 94 -6.83 11.03 -23.16
C LYS A 94 -8.10 11.87 -23.33
N ASN A 95 -8.51 12.58 -22.29
CA ASN A 95 -9.75 13.37 -22.27
C ASN A 95 -9.52 14.88 -22.53
N GLY A 96 -8.37 15.26 -23.11
CA GLY A 96 -8.13 16.62 -23.59
C GLY A 96 -7.80 17.66 -22.51
N GLY A 97 -7.43 17.24 -21.30
CA GLY A 97 -6.88 18.18 -20.31
C GLY A 97 -5.51 18.66 -20.77
N GLU A 98 -5.41 19.91 -21.23
CA GLU A 98 -4.13 20.57 -21.50
C GLU A 98 -3.32 20.66 -20.21
N PHE A 99 -2.41 19.70 -20.02
CA PHE A 99 -1.20 19.92 -19.25
C PHE A 99 -0.05 19.86 -20.24
N SER A 100 0.57 21.03 -20.43
CA SER A 100 1.81 21.20 -21.18
C SER A 100 2.71 19.99 -21.01
N SER A 101 3.07 19.39 -22.14
CA SER A 101 3.89 18.20 -22.29
C SER A 101 5.12 18.23 -21.38
N VAL A 102 5.00 17.65 -20.19
CA VAL A 102 6.17 17.05 -19.54
C VAL A 102 6.20 15.65 -20.10
N SER A 103 7.01 15.45 -21.14
CA SER A 103 7.43 14.12 -21.58
C SER A 103 8.16 13.46 -20.41
N CYS A 104 7.39 12.85 -19.51
CA CYS A 104 7.95 12.05 -18.44
C CYS A 104 8.38 10.72 -19.05
N SER A 105 9.63 10.68 -19.53
CA SER A 105 10.31 9.42 -19.77
C SER A 105 10.22 8.56 -18.49
N PRO A 106 9.94 7.24 -18.58
CA PRO A 106 9.84 6.35 -17.42
C PRO A 106 11.06 6.39 -16.47
N VAL A 107 12.19 6.90 -16.96
CA VAL A 107 13.46 7.01 -16.24
C VAL A 107 13.61 8.35 -15.50
N ALA A 108 12.83 9.38 -15.88
CA ALA A 108 13.08 10.77 -15.44
C ALA A 108 12.36 11.20 -14.15
N LEU A 109 11.36 10.45 -13.67
CA LEU A 109 10.64 10.72 -12.41
C LEU A 109 10.65 9.52 -11.46
N ALA A 110 11.76 8.78 -11.39
CA ALA A 110 11.99 8.00 -10.19
C ALA A 110 12.21 8.99 -9.03
N PRO A 111 11.36 9.03 -7.98
CA PRO A 111 11.71 9.76 -6.77
C PRO A 111 13.10 9.30 -6.31
N LYS A 112 13.96 10.21 -5.84
CA LYS A 112 15.34 9.90 -5.40
C LYS A 112 15.44 8.73 -4.39
N TRP A 113 14.31 8.36 -3.77
CA TRP A 113 14.13 7.21 -2.88
C TRP A 113 14.08 5.83 -3.56
N LEU A 114 14.07 5.75 -4.90
CA LEU A 114 14.17 4.49 -5.65
C LEU A 114 15.62 3.98 -5.80
N ALA A 115 16.63 4.79 -5.50
CA ALA A 115 18.04 4.44 -5.64
C ALA A 115 18.60 3.54 -4.50
N GLY A 116 17.73 3.05 -3.61
CA GLY A 116 18.11 2.23 -2.44
C GLY A 116 17.32 0.94 -2.29
N LEU A 117 16.72 0.44 -3.38
CA LEU A 117 16.17 -0.92 -3.48
C LEU A 117 17.22 -1.86 -4.09
#